data_AF-A0A2V7U9B4-F1
#
_entry.id   AF-A0A2V7U9B4-F1
#
_cell.length_a   1.000
_cell.length_b   1.000
_cell.length_c   1.000
_cell.angle_alpha   90.00
_cell.angle_beta   90.00
_cell.angle_gamma   90.00
#
_symmetry.space_group_name_H-M   'P 1'
#
loop_
_entity.id
_entity.type
_entity.pdbx_description
1 polymer ?
#
loop_
_entity_poly.entity_id
_entity_poly.type
_entity_poly.pdbx_seq_one_letter_code
_entity_poly.pdbx_strand_id
1 'polypeptide(L)'
;MTRSGANDFHGSLFEFNRDSAFDARNFFDPPSRPKPDFTRNQFGAVLGGPIKRDRTFFFAAYEGLIERLGVTGVTAVPDDDARRGILPGGRTITLHPAIPAYLDLLFPHANGRSLGGGAAEYL
;
A
#
# COMPACT_ATOMS: atom_id res chain seq x y z
N MET A 1 21.16 -5.67 30.27
CA MET A 1 20.57 -6.22 31.50
C MET A 1 20.28 -7.70 31.26
N THR A 2 21.08 -8.60 31.83
CA THR A 2 20.84 -10.04 31.81
C THR A 2 19.65 -10.34 32.73
N ARG A 3 18.54 -10.78 32.16
CA ARG A 3 17.30 -11.09 32.91
C ARG A 3 17.51 -12.44 33.58
N SER A 4 17.69 -12.49 34.91
CA SER A 4 17.66 -13.74 35.67
C SER A 4 16.27 -14.35 35.52
N GLY A 5 16.17 -15.62 35.13
CA GLY A 5 14.88 -16.30 34.95
C GLY A 5 14.02 -16.14 36.20
N ALA A 6 12.87 -15.50 36.06
CA ALA A 6 11.92 -15.34 37.15
C ALA A 6 11.23 -16.68 37.41
N ASN A 7 11.14 -17.10 38.67
CA ASN A 7 10.34 -18.27 39.07
C ASN A 7 8.83 -18.01 39.01
N ASP A 8 8.45 -16.79 38.63
CA ASP A 8 7.08 -16.37 38.46
C ASP A 8 6.76 -16.21 36.97
N PHE A 9 5.53 -16.50 36.62
CA PHE A 9 5.02 -16.21 35.29
C PHE A 9 4.88 -14.70 35.13
N HIS A 10 5.39 -14.17 34.03
CA HIS A 10 5.24 -12.77 33.67
C HIS A 10 5.00 -12.61 32.18
N GLY A 11 4.19 -11.65 31.82
CA GLY A 11 3.91 -11.32 30.43
C GLY A 11 3.41 -9.90 30.29
N SER A 12 3.43 -9.41 29.07
CA SER A 12 2.87 -8.10 28.73
C SER A 12 2.22 -8.15 27.36
N LEU A 13 1.17 -7.35 27.20
CA LEU A 13 0.47 -7.12 25.94
C LEU A 13 0.72 -5.67 25.54
N PHE A 14 0.83 -5.41 24.25
CA PHE A 14 0.87 -4.07 23.70
C PHE A 14 0.06 -3.99 22.42
N GLU A 15 -0.47 -2.80 22.16
CA GLU A 15 -1.18 -2.47 20.93
C GLU A 15 -0.89 -1.01 20.56
N PHE A 16 -0.67 -0.78 19.27
CA PHE A 16 -0.40 0.50 18.66
C PHE A 16 -1.24 0.63 17.39
N ASN A 17 -2.10 1.63 17.34
CA ASN A 17 -2.95 1.94 16.19
C ASN A 17 -2.53 3.28 15.59
N ARG A 18 -2.46 3.35 14.26
CA ARG A 18 -2.29 4.58 13.48
C ARG A 18 -3.33 4.61 12.38
N ASP A 19 -4.14 5.66 12.33
CA ASP A 19 -5.24 5.81 11.37
C ASP A 19 -5.21 7.19 10.70
N SER A 20 -5.41 7.20 9.39
CA SER A 20 -5.65 8.40 8.59
C SER A 20 -6.82 9.26 9.08
N ALA A 21 -7.79 8.70 9.79
CA ALA A 21 -8.87 9.46 10.41
C ALA A 21 -8.36 10.42 11.51
N PHE A 22 -7.24 10.08 12.15
CA PHE A 22 -6.61 10.91 13.19
C PHE A 22 -5.42 11.74 12.66
N ASP A 23 -4.85 11.37 11.52
CA ASP A 23 -3.72 12.08 10.92
C ASP A 23 -4.16 13.30 10.09
N ALA A 24 -3.29 14.31 9.97
CA ALA A 24 -3.48 15.39 9.00
C ALA A 24 -3.37 14.88 7.54
N ARG A 25 -3.95 15.62 6.57
CA ARG A 25 -3.78 15.32 5.13
C ARG A 25 -2.33 15.58 4.72
N ASN A 26 -1.76 14.74 3.85
CA ASN A 26 -0.42 14.97 3.33
C ASN A 26 -0.44 16.20 2.40
N PHE A 27 0.63 17.01 2.42
CA PHE A 27 0.73 18.22 1.61
C PHE A 27 0.64 17.93 0.10
N PHE A 28 1.08 16.73 -0.32
CA PHE A 28 1.08 16.31 -1.71
C PHE A 28 -0.24 15.65 -2.17
N ASP A 29 -1.19 15.41 -1.26
CA ASP A 29 -2.49 14.86 -1.64
C ASP A 29 -3.35 15.97 -2.27
N PRO A 30 -3.90 15.77 -3.49
CA PRO A 30 -4.70 16.79 -4.14
C PRO A 30 -5.95 17.11 -3.30
N PRO A 31 -6.24 18.40 -3.02
CA PRO A 31 -7.34 18.79 -2.14
C PRO A 31 -8.71 18.35 -2.65
N SER A 32 -8.82 18.11 -3.96
CA SER A 32 -10.02 17.67 -4.67
C SER A 32 -10.34 16.18 -4.56
N ARG A 33 -9.46 15.35 -3.96
CA ARG A 33 -9.72 13.91 -3.78
C ARG A 33 -9.86 13.54 -2.29
N PRO A 34 -10.57 12.45 -1.95
CA PRO A 34 -10.62 11.92 -0.59
C PRO A 34 -9.20 11.62 -0.08
N LYS A 35 -8.97 11.81 1.23
CA LYS A 35 -7.70 11.43 1.85
C LYS A 35 -7.51 9.92 1.67
N PRO A 36 -6.37 9.44 1.18
CA PRO A 36 -6.16 8.00 1.03
C PRO A 36 -6.22 7.32 2.39
N ASP A 37 -7.00 6.23 2.48
CA ASP A 37 -7.16 5.46 3.72
C ASP A 37 -5.81 4.86 4.12
N PHE A 38 -5.36 5.17 5.32
CA PHE A 38 -4.19 4.53 5.92
C PHE A 38 -4.57 4.02 7.29
N THR A 39 -4.52 2.71 7.51
CA THR A 39 -4.71 2.12 8.84
C THR A 39 -3.60 1.13 9.11
N ARG A 40 -2.90 1.29 10.23
CA ARG A 40 -1.85 0.38 10.69
C ARG A 40 -2.12 -0.03 12.13
N ASN A 41 -2.28 -1.33 12.34
CA ASN A 41 -2.44 -1.95 13.65
C ASN A 41 -1.21 -2.82 13.93
N GLN A 42 -0.49 -2.48 14.99
CA GLN A 42 0.66 -3.25 15.46
C GLN A 42 0.38 -3.70 16.88
N PHE A 43 0.38 -5.00 17.12
CA PHE A 43 0.07 -5.56 18.43
C PHE A 43 0.98 -6.73 18.73
N GLY A 44 1.15 -7.02 20.01
CA GLY A 44 1.98 -8.14 20.40
C GLY A 44 1.83 -8.54 21.85
N ALA A 45 2.39 -9.71 22.14
CA ALA A 45 2.34 -10.34 23.43
C ALA A 45 3.71 -10.97 23.73
N VAL A 46 4.13 -10.86 24.98
CA VAL A 46 5.26 -11.64 25.50
C VAL A 46 4.82 -12.39 26.74
N LEU A 47 5.29 -13.62 26.88
CA LEU A 47 5.04 -14.47 28.03
C LEU A 47 6.32 -15.22 28.37
N GLY A 48 6.67 -15.27 29.64
CA GLY A 48 7.79 -16.04 30.15
C GLY A 48 7.54 -16.56 31.55
N GLY A 49 8.28 -17.59 31.92
CA GLY A 49 8.18 -18.20 33.25
C GLY A 49 8.88 -19.56 33.30
N PRO A 50 8.85 -20.24 34.45
CA PRO A 50 9.46 -21.56 34.60
C PRO A 50 8.56 -22.68 34.02
N ILE A 51 9.13 -23.58 33.24
CA ILE A 51 8.61 -24.94 33.03
C ILE A 51 8.88 -25.78 34.29
N LYS A 52 10.09 -25.63 34.85
CA LYS A 52 10.50 -26.19 36.14
C LYS A 52 11.27 -25.14 36.91
N ARG A 53 10.77 -24.79 38.11
CA ARG A 53 11.41 -23.78 38.98
C ARG A 53 12.90 -24.08 39.18
N ASP A 54 13.68 -23.01 39.15
CA ASP A 54 15.15 -23.02 39.32
C ASP A 54 15.92 -23.89 38.31
N ARG A 55 15.28 -24.37 37.23
CA ARG A 55 15.94 -25.24 36.24
C ARG A 55 15.63 -24.90 34.79
N THR A 56 14.35 -24.78 34.44
CA THR A 56 13.94 -24.69 33.04
C THR A 56 12.89 -23.60 32.90
N PHE A 57 13.16 -22.65 32.02
CA PHE A 57 12.31 -21.50 31.76
C PHE A 57 11.93 -21.47 30.29
N PHE A 58 10.74 -20.98 30.00
CA PHE A 58 10.29 -20.68 28.64
C PHE A 58 10.12 -19.18 28.46
N PHE A 59 10.21 -18.77 27.21
CA PHE A 59 9.90 -17.42 26.76
C PHE A 59 9.27 -17.53 25.38
N ALA A 60 8.14 -16.86 25.20
CA ALA A 60 7.42 -16.77 23.94
C ALA A 60 7.09 -15.29 23.66
N ALA A 61 7.22 -14.91 22.40
CA ALA A 61 6.89 -13.58 21.91
C ALA A 61 6.11 -13.71 20.60
N TYR A 62 5.09 -12.88 20.44
CA TYR A 62 4.32 -12.76 19.23
C TYR A 62 4.11 -11.29 18.90
N GLU A 63 4.29 -10.94 17.63
CA GLU A 63 4.03 -9.61 17.10
C GLU A 63 3.28 -9.74 15.78
N GLY A 64 2.24 -8.91 15.61
CA GLY A 64 1.44 -8.81 14.40
C GLY A 64 1.41 -7.37 13.90
N LEU A 65 1.55 -7.21 12.58
CA LEU A 65 1.39 -5.95 11.87
C LEU A 65 0.33 -6.13 10.78
N ILE A 66 -0.77 -5.39 10.88
CA ILE A 66 -1.79 -5.30 9.84
C ILE A 66 -1.74 -3.87 9.29
N GLU A 67 -1.42 -3.73 8.01
CA GLU A 67 -1.37 -2.45 7.32
C GLU A 67 -2.34 -2.44 6.14
N ARG A 68 -3.15 -1.38 6.04
CA ARG A 68 -3.95 -1.05 4.86
C ARG A 68 -3.49 0.32 4.40
N LEU A 69 -2.85 0.36 3.24
CA LEU A 69 -2.40 1.58 2.60
C LEU A 69 -3.19 1.76 1.30
N GLY A 70 -4.06 2.75 1.27
CA GLY A 70 -4.62 3.29 0.05
C GLY A 70 -3.51 4.04 -0.68
N VAL A 71 -2.77 3.36 -1.56
CA VAL A 71 -1.89 4.05 -2.49
C VAL A 71 -2.76 4.58 -3.62
N THR A 72 -2.92 5.90 -3.73
CA THR A 72 -3.45 6.49 -4.96
C THR A 72 -2.36 6.39 -6.02
N GLY A 73 -2.33 5.25 -6.72
CA GLY A 73 -1.41 5.02 -7.83
C GLY A 73 -1.92 5.76 -9.06
N VAL A 74 -1.39 6.96 -9.33
CA VAL A 74 -1.61 7.61 -10.62
C VAL A 74 -0.55 7.08 -11.57
N THR A 75 -0.96 6.29 -12.57
CA THR A 75 -0.05 5.85 -13.64
C THR A 75 -0.41 6.52 -14.95
N ALA A 76 0.60 6.81 -15.78
CA ALA A 76 0.39 7.32 -17.13
C ALA A 76 0.14 6.14 -18.08
N VAL A 77 -1.03 6.11 -18.70
CA VAL A 77 -1.39 5.16 -19.76
C VAL A 77 -1.62 5.90 -21.07
N PRO A 78 -1.53 5.22 -22.23
CA PRO A 78 -1.96 5.79 -23.49
C PRO A 78 -3.42 6.25 -23.42
N ASP A 79 -3.67 7.49 -23.86
CA ASP A 79 -5.04 8.01 -23.97
C ASP A 79 -5.82 7.34 -25.13
N ASP A 80 -7.12 7.56 -25.17
CA ASP A 80 -8.00 6.92 -26.16
C ASP A 80 -7.64 7.28 -27.61
N ASP A 81 -7.11 8.49 -27.81
CA ASP A 81 -6.66 8.97 -29.11
C ASP A 81 -5.38 8.24 -29.54
N ALA A 82 -4.39 8.11 -28.65
CA ALA A 82 -3.17 7.35 -28.88
C ALA A 82 -3.46 5.88 -29.19
N ARG A 83 -4.44 5.26 -28.50
CA ARG A 83 -4.91 3.89 -28.77
C ARG A 83 -5.53 3.73 -30.16
N ARG A 84 -6.09 4.81 -30.72
CA ARG A 84 -6.63 4.87 -32.09
C ARG A 84 -5.59 5.32 -33.12
N GLY A 85 -4.35 5.56 -32.70
CA GLY A 85 -3.28 6.05 -33.58
C GLY A 85 -3.37 7.55 -33.89
N ILE A 86 -4.13 8.31 -33.11
CA ILE A 86 -4.23 9.76 -33.21
C ILE A 86 -3.15 10.36 -32.30
N LEU A 87 -2.17 11.03 -32.90
CA LEU A 87 -1.06 11.66 -32.18
C LEU A 87 -1.42 13.09 -31.74
N PRO A 88 -0.69 13.63 -30.74
CA PRO A 88 -0.80 15.05 -30.37
C PRO A 88 -0.67 15.95 -31.59
N GLY A 89 -1.64 16.86 -31.78
CA GLY A 89 -1.75 17.70 -32.98
C GLY A 89 -2.68 17.14 -34.06
N GLY A 90 -3.42 16.06 -33.80
CA GLY A 90 -4.50 15.56 -34.66
C GLY A 90 -4.02 14.72 -35.86
N ARG A 91 -2.75 14.32 -35.88
CA ARG A 91 -2.19 13.48 -36.94
C ARG A 91 -2.52 12.02 -36.68
N THR A 92 -3.23 11.39 -37.60
CA THR A 92 -3.56 9.96 -37.53
C THR A 92 -2.52 9.11 -38.24
N ILE A 93 -2.04 8.07 -37.57
CA ILE A 93 -1.19 7.02 -38.14
C ILE A 93 -1.96 5.71 -38.25
N THR A 94 -1.73 4.95 -39.31
CA THR A 94 -2.28 3.59 -39.42
C THR A 94 -1.52 2.68 -38.47
N LEU A 95 -2.19 2.18 -37.44
CA LEU A 95 -1.60 1.21 -36.52
C LEU A 95 -1.52 -0.17 -37.18
N HIS A 96 -0.44 -0.89 -36.89
CA HIS A 96 -0.38 -2.31 -37.23
C HIS A 96 -1.48 -3.07 -36.47
N PRO A 97 -2.17 -4.05 -37.06
CA PRO A 97 -3.33 -4.73 -36.45
C PRO A 97 -3.07 -5.36 -35.07
N ALA A 98 -1.81 -5.70 -34.76
CA ALA A 98 -1.43 -6.26 -33.47
C ALA A 98 -1.34 -5.21 -32.33
N ILE A 99 -1.16 -3.92 -32.66
CA ILE A 99 -0.90 -2.88 -31.65
C ILE A 99 -2.09 -2.67 -30.70
N PRO A 100 -3.35 -2.58 -31.16
CA PRO A 100 -4.49 -2.43 -30.24
C PRO A 100 -4.54 -3.55 -29.19
N ALA A 101 -4.32 -4.80 -29.59
CA ALA A 101 -4.31 -5.94 -28.68
C ALA A 101 -3.18 -5.85 -27.64
N TYR A 102 -1.99 -5.37 -28.01
CA TYR A 102 -0.91 -5.14 -27.06
C TYR A 102 -1.22 -4.01 -26.08
N LEU A 103 -1.82 -2.91 -26.56
CA LEU A 103 -2.19 -1.79 -25.71
C LEU A 103 -3.27 -2.17 -24.70
N ASP A 104 -4.24 -3.00 -25.08
CA ASP A 104 -5.31 -3.44 -24.19
C ASP A 104 -4.85 -4.50 -23.17
N LEU A 105 -3.86 -5.33 -23.53
CA LEU A 105 -3.26 -6.31 -22.63
C LEU A 105 -2.33 -5.65 -21.59
N LEU A 106 -1.49 -4.72 -22.04
CA LEU A 106 -0.40 -4.16 -21.22
C LEU A 106 -0.82 -2.93 -20.43
N PHE A 107 -1.81 -2.17 -20.92
CA PHE A 107 -2.21 -0.91 -20.31
C PHE A 107 -3.73 -0.87 -20.12
N PRO A 108 -4.21 -0.65 -18.89
CA PRO A 108 -5.63 -0.41 -18.67
C PRO A 108 -6.07 0.89 -19.35
N HIS A 109 -7.37 0.99 -19.65
CA HIS A 109 -7.96 2.21 -20.22
C HIS A 109 -7.88 3.36 -19.23
N ALA A 110 -7.53 4.54 -19.72
CA ALA A 110 -7.49 5.75 -18.91
C ALA A 110 -8.86 6.04 -18.28
N ASN A 111 -8.87 6.40 -16.99
CA ASN A 111 -10.07 6.78 -16.24
C ASN A 111 -9.90 8.11 -15.47
N GLY A 112 -8.76 8.78 -15.65
CA GLY A 112 -8.43 10.07 -15.03
C GLY A 112 -8.25 11.20 -16.04
N ARG A 113 -7.55 12.26 -15.64
CA ARG A 113 -7.32 13.44 -16.51
C ARG A 113 -6.37 13.11 -17.67
N SER A 114 -6.52 13.82 -18.78
CA SER A 114 -5.48 13.85 -19.81
C SER A 114 -4.23 14.56 -19.27
N LEU A 115 -3.06 13.95 -19.49
CA LEU A 115 -1.76 14.53 -19.19
C LEU A 115 -1.19 15.29 -20.39
N GLY A 116 -1.88 15.23 -21.54
CA GLY A 116 -1.38 15.72 -22.82
C GLY A 116 -0.31 14.80 -23.42
N GLY A 117 0.04 15.05 -24.68
CA GLY A 117 1.11 14.29 -25.34
C GLY A 117 0.78 12.84 -25.68
N GLY A 118 -0.50 12.43 -25.67
CA GLY A 118 -0.93 11.05 -25.95
C GLY A 118 -1.03 10.18 -24.68
N ALA A 119 -0.99 10.79 -23.50
CA ALA A 119 -1.06 10.10 -22.22
C ALA A 119 -2.20 10.65 -21.35
N ALA A 120 -2.79 9.76 -20.54
CA ALA A 120 -3.80 10.07 -19.55
C ALA A 120 -3.57 9.27 -18.26
N GLU A 121 -4.19 9.72 -17.17
CA GLU A 121 -4.10 9.04 -15.89
C GLU A 121 -4.97 7.77 -15.86
N TYR A 122 -4.43 6.71 -15.26
CA TYR A 122 -5.19 5.59 -14.73
C TYR A 122 -5.08 5.58 -13.21
N LEU A 123 -6.24 5.47 -12.54
CA LEU A 123 -6.48 5.54 -11.10
C LEU A 123 -7.13 4.24 -10.58
#